data_AF-A0A852T673-F1
#
_entry.id   AF-A0A852T673-F1
#
_cell.length_a   1.000
_cell.length_b   1.000
_cell.length_c   1.000
_cell.angle_alpha   90.00
_cell.angle_beta   90.00
_cell.angle_gamma   90.00
#
_symmetry.space_group_name_H-M   'P 1'
#
loop_
_entity.id
_entity.type
_entity.pdbx_description
1 polymer ?
#
loop_
_entity_poly.entity_id
_entity_poly.type
_entity_poly.pdbx_seq_one_letter_code
_entity_poly.pdbx_strand_id
1 'polypeptide(L)' 'MMTSESIRLRKIQRQAHEIMDEVNLRNVQMPPELLTMVIDNLSRAVGDLTDPSGNFSLSYLEEKVGNAHSILVKKIQ' A
#
# COMPACT_ATOMS: atom_id res chain seq x y z
N MET A 1 -15.46 18.85 -10.84
CA MET A 1 -14.28 18.89 -9.96
C MET A 1 -14.12 17.52 -9.31
N MET A 2 -12.89 17.02 -9.14
CA MET A 2 -12.65 15.79 -8.38
C MET A 2 -12.93 16.03 -6.89
N THR A 3 -13.52 15.05 -6.22
CA THR A 3 -13.74 15.10 -4.76
C THR A 3 -12.42 14.86 -4.03
N SER A 4 -12.28 15.39 -2.82
CA SER A 4 -11.12 15.13 -1.95
C SER A 4 -10.88 13.63 -1.74
N GLU A 5 -11.95 12.86 -1.62
CA GLU A 5 -11.97 11.40 -1.54
C GLU A 5 -11.40 10.72 -2.78
N SER A 6 -11.78 11.16 -3.99
CA SER A 6 -11.23 10.63 -5.24
C SER A 6 -9.72 10.90 -5.40
N ILE A 7 -9.24 12.03 -4.87
CA ILE A 7 -7.81 12.39 -4.86
C ILE A 7 -7.04 11.50 -3.88
N ARG A 8 -7.57 11.30 -2.67
CA ARG A 8 -7.01 10.39 -1.66
C ARG A 8 -6.91 8.96 -2.18
N LEU A 9 -7.98 8.47 -2.81
CA LEU A 9 -8.03 7.15 -3.42
C LEU A 9 -6.92 6.95 -4.48
N ARG A 10 -6.75 7.91 -5.39
CA ARG A 10 -5.68 7.88 -6.40
C ARG A 10 -4.29 7.84 -5.79
N LYS A 11 -4.09 8.56 -4.68
CA LYS A 11 -2.81 8.57 -3.97
C LYS A 11 -2.50 7.19 -3.37
N ILE A 12 -3.48 6.56 -2.72
CA ILE A 12 -3.37 5.20 -2.17
C ILE A 12 -3.04 4.19 -3.29
N GLN A 13 -3.78 4.27 -4.41
CA GLN A 13 -3.57 3.40 -5.57
C GLN A 13 -2.14 3.52 -6.13
N ARG A 14 -1.66 4.77 -6.29
CA ARG A 14 -0.29 5.02 -6.76
C ARG A 14 0.75 4.42 -5.81
N GLN A 15 0.60 4.63 -4.51
CA GLN A 15 1.56 4.11 -3.52
C GLN A 15 1.58 2.58 -3.49
N ALA A 16 0.42 1.92 -3.61
CA ALA A 16 0.35 0.47 -3.72
C ALA A 16 1.09 -0.05 -4.96
N HIS A 17 0.99 0.66 -6.09
CA HIS A 17 1.71 0.33 -7.32
C HIS A 17 3.24 0.48 -7.15
N GLU A 18 3.70 1.61 -6.60
CA GLU A 18 5.13 1.85 -6.34
C GLU A 18 5.76 0.78 -5.42
N ILE A 19 5.01 0.33 -4.41
CA ILE A 19 5.43 -0.75 -3.52
C ILE A 19 5.57 -2.09 -4.28
N MET A 20 4.58 -2.44 -5.11
CA MET A 20 4.62 -3.69 -5.89
C MET A 20 5.77 -3.67 -6.90
N ASP A 21 5.99 -2.54 -7.56
CA ASP A 21 7.10 -2.34 -8.49
C ASP A 21 8.45 -2.48 -7.78
N GLU A 22 8.62 -1.88 -6.61
CA GLU A 22 9.86 -1.96 -5.83
C GLU A 22 10.15 -3.41 -5.39
N VAL A 23 9.14 -4.15 -4.93
CA VAL A 23 9.26 -5.58 -4.57
C VAL A 23 9.61 -6.44 -5.80
N ASN A 24 8.97 -6.21 -6.95
CA ASN A 24 9.16 -7.03 -8.16
C ASN A 24 10.45 -6.68 -8.93
N LEU A 25 10.80 -5.39 -9.06
CA LEU A 25 11.89 -4.93 -9.92
C LEU A 25 13.26 -5.04 -9.27
N ARG A 26 13.35 -4.88 -7.94
CA ARG A 26 14.65 -4.77 -7.28
C ARG A 26 15.20 -6.09 -6.73
N ASN A 27 14.52 -7.22 -6.96
CA ASN A 27 14.86 -8.50 -6.32
C ASN A 27 15.18 -8.29 -4.83
N VAL A 28 14.36 -7.45 -4.16
CA VAL A 28 14.73 -6.89 -2.86
C VAL A 28 15.00 -8.06 -1.92
N GLN A 29 16.25 -8.22 -1.50
CA GLN A 29 16.62 -9.16 -0.45
C GLN A 29 16.19 -8.59 0.90
N MET A 30 14.88 -8.49 1.08
CA MET A 30 14.31 -8.21 2.38
C MET A 30 14.33 -9.50 3.22
N PRO A 31 14.51 -9.38 4.54
CA PRO A 31 14.13 -10.42 5.48
C PRO A 31 12.70 -10.87 5.18
N PRO A 32 12.44 -12.18 5.13
CA PRO A 32 11.13 -12.74 4.81
C PRO A 32 10.01 -12.11 5.63
N GLU A 33 10.24 -11.79 6.90
CA GLU A 33 9.23 -11.27 7.83
C GLU A 33 8.71 -9.89 7.39
N LEU A 34 9.59 -9.05 6.83
CA LEU A 34 9.22 -7.72 6.34
C LEU A 34 8.55 -7.79 4.98
N LEU A 35 8.95 -8.76 4.14
CA LEU A 35 8.27 -9.02 2.89
C LEU A 35 6.84 -9.52 3.14
N THR A 36 6.66 -10.46 4.07
CA THR A 36 5.34 -10.91 4.53
C THR A 36 4.50 -9.74 5.05
N MET A 37 5.07 -8.86 5.88
CA MET A 37 4.35 -7.70 6.41
C MET A 37 3.92 -6.71 5.31
N VAL A 38 4.78 -6.47 4.32
CA VAL A 38 4.47 -5.60 3.17
C VAL A 38 3.36 -6.22 2.32
N ILE A 39 3.47 -7.52 1.99
CA ILE A 39 2.46 -8.24 1.21
C ILE A 39 1.11 -8.23 1.95
N ASP A 40 1.08 -8.51 3.25
CA ASP A 40 -0.14 -8.50 4.06
C ASP A 40 -0.82 -7.12 4.06
N ASN A 41 -0.04 -6.05 4.25
CA ASN A 41 -0.57 -4.69 4.25
C ASN A 41 -1.15 -4.29 2.88
N LEU A 42 -0.52 -4.71 1.79
CA LEU A 42 -1.00 -4.47 0.42
C LEU A 42 -2.23 -5.31 0.09
N SER A 43 -2.23 -6.60 0.41
CA SER A 43 -3.36 -7.49 0.17
C SER A 43 -4.60 -7.01 0.90
N ARG A 44 -4.45 -6.49 2.13
CA ARG A 44 -5.55 -5.84 2.87
C ARG A 44 -6.02 -4.58 2.16
N ALA A 45 -5.10 -3.67 1.82
CA ALA A 45 -5.46 -2.44 1.13
C ALA A 45 -6.17 -2.68 -0.21
N VAL A 46 -5.76 -3.70 -0.98
CA VAL A 46 -6.42 -4.09 -2.23
C VAL A 46 -7.77 -4.73 -1.97
N GLY A 47 -7.88 -5.67 -1.01
CA GLY A 47 -9.14 -6.28 -0.62
C GLY A 47 -10.19 -5.23 -0.20
N ASP A 48 -9.75 -4.27 0.60
CA ASP A 48 -10.54 -3.15 1.10
C ASP A 48 -10.98 -2.18 -0.02
N LEU A 49 -10.17 -2.02 -1.08
CA LEU A 49 -10.54 -1.23 -2.27
C LEU A 49 -11.55 -1.94 -3.17
N THR A 50 -11.63 -3.27 -3.09
CA THR A 50 -12.48 -4.12 -3.94
C THR A 50 -13.80 -4.53 -3.30
N ASP A 51 -14.02 -4.26 -2.00
CA ASP A 51 -15.29 -4.49 -1.31
C ASP A 51 -16.19 -3.23 -1.40
N PRO A 52 -17.26 -3.22 -2.23
CA PRO A 52 -18.16 -2.08 -2.35
C PRO A 52 -19.06 -1.88 -1.13
N SER A 53 -19.13 -2.87 -0.22
CA SER A 53 -19.84 -2.79 1.06
C SER A 53 -18.95 -2.28 2.20
N GLY A 54 -17.67 -1.99 1.91
CA GLY A 54 -16.54 -1.84 2.83
C GLY A 54 -16.75 -0.91 4.03
N ASN A 55 -16.71 -1.48 5.23
CA ASN A 55 -16.81 -0.77 6.50
C ASN A 55 -15.46 -0.20 7.00
N PHE A 56 -14.55 0.19 6.11
CA PHE A 56 -13.28 0.84 6.51
C PHE A 56 -13.09 2.18 5.79
N SER A 57 -12.73 3.21 6.56
CA SER A 57 -12.53 4.56 6.01
C SER A 57 -11.25 4.65 5.16
N LEU A 58 -11.21 5.59 4.20
CA LEU A 58 -9.98 5.92 3.45
C LEU A 58 -8.77 6.16 4.35
N SER A 59 -8.97 6.68 5.56
CA SER A 59 -7.89 6.93 6.51
C SER A 59 -7.19 5.65 6.98
N TYR A 60 -7.94 4.56 7.10
CA TYR A 60 -7.39 3.24 7.43
C TYR A 60 -6.52 2.70 6.29
N LEU A 61 -6.99 2.85 5.05
CA LEU A 61 -6.25 2.45 3.85
C LEU A 61 -4.94 3.24 3.67
N GLU A 62 -4.98 4.55 3.88
CA GLU A 62 -3.80 5.42 3.83
C GLU A 62 -2.73 4.99 4.84
N GLU A 63 -3.15 4.58 6.05
CA GLU A 63 -2.24 4.10 7.09
C GLU A 63 -1.53 2.80 6.66
N LYS A 64 -2.27 1.80 6.16
CA LYS A 64 -1.68 0.51 5.77
C LYS A 64 -0.71 0.63 4.60
N VAL A 65 -1.07 1.39 3.58
CA VAL A 65 -0.20 1.62 2.42
C VAL A 65 1.00 2.50 2.79
N GLY A 66 0.79 3.53 3.63
CA GLY A 66 1.87 4.38 4.14
C GLY A 66 2.90 3.61 4.97
N ASN A 67 2.45 2.65 5.78
CA ASN A 67 3.34 1.79 6.57
C ASN A 67 4.18 0.87 5.68
N ALA A 68 3.56 0.22 4.69
CA ALA A 68 4.27 -0.64 3.73
C ALA A 68 5.32 0.14 2.92
N HIS A 69 4.97 1.33 2.43
CA HIS A 69 5.91 2.23 1.75
C HIS A 69 7.08 2.62 2.67
N SER A 70 6.81 3.02 3.92
CA SER A 70 7.84 3.43 4.87
C SER A 70 8.83 2.32 5.21
N ILE A 71 8.37 1.06 5.30
CA ILE A 71 9.21 -0.11 5.56
C ILE A 71 10.17 -0.34 4.39
N LEU A 72 9.69 -0.19 3.15
CA LEU A 72 10.52 -0.39 1.96
C LEU A 72 11.54 0.74 1.76
N VAL A 73 11.11 2.00 1.83
CA VAL A 73 12.00 3.14 1.58
C VAL A 73 13.14 3.23 2.60
N LYS A 74 12.87 2.92 3.88
CA LYS A 74 13.91 2.92 4.93
C LYS A 74 15.00 1.87 4.75
N LYS A 75 14.82 0.89 3.85
CA LYS A 75 15.83 -0.13 3.54
C LYS A 75 16.70 0.19 2.33
N ILE A 76 16.31 1.17 1.54
CA ILE A 76 17.00 1.56 0.30
C ILE A 76 18.03 2.68 0.58
N GLN A 77 18.02 3.28 1.78
CA GLN A 77 19.04 4.21 2.29
C GLN A 77 20.07 3.49 3.15
#